data_AF-A0A4D8RQI7-F1
#
_entry.id   AF-A0A4D8RQI7-F1
#
_cell.length_a   1.000
_cell.length_b   1.000
_cell.length_c   1.000
_cell.angle_alpha   90.00
_cell.angle_beta   90.00
_cell.angle_gamma   90.00
#
_symmetry.space_group_name_H-M   'P 1'
#
loop_
_entity.id
_entity.type
_entity.pdbx_description
1 polymer ?
#
loop_
_entity_poly.entity_id
_entity_poly.type
_entity_poly.pdbx_seq_one_letter_code
_entity_poly.pdbx_strand_id
1 'polypeptide(L)'
;MFTNDPAVVFFVNVMEVTGLPREKLCITWEKLGEWLWPEPSLLDYIQVTYAGKVVTGMTGKLRYSLTECADRDSVKKLLENAVSRGIGTSRRNGFGRVEVRVR
;
A
#
# COMPACT_ATOMS: atom_id res chain seq x y z
N MET A 1 6.23 -8.76 7.20
CA MET A 1 7.38 -8.27 6.42
C MET A 1 7.13 -6.82 6.07
N PHE A 2 8.02 -5.91 6.47
CA PHE A 2 7.95 -4.51 6.07
C PHE A 2 8.74 -4.35 4.78
N THR A 3 8.12 -3.77 3.76
CA THR A 3 8.67 -3.70 2.41
C THR A 3 8.15 -2.47 1.67
N ASN A 4 8.90 -2.01 0.67
CA ASN A 4 8.44 -1.03 -0.32
C ASN A 4 7.86 -1.70 -1.58
N ASP A 5 7.52 -2.98 -1.49
CA ASP A 5 6.86 -3.66 -2.59
C ASP A 5 5.39 -3.18 -2.70
N PRO A 6 4.97 -2.54 -3.80
CA PRO A 6 3.63 -1.99 -3.97
C PRO A 6 2.57 -3.09 -3.91
N ALA A 7 2.88 -4.29 -4.37
CA ALA A 7 1.99 -5.44 -4.26
C ALA A 7 1.64 -5.70 -2.79
N VAL A 8 2.64 -5.73 -1.91
CA VAL A 8 2.41 -6.00 -0.49
C VAL A 8 1.75 -4.80 0.21
N VAL A 9 2.22 -3.59 -0.09
CA VAL A 9 1.74 -2.35 0.54
C VAL A 9 0.26 -2.09 0.26
N PHE A 10 -0.16 -2.24 -1.00
CA PHE A 10 -1.51 -1.90 -1.44
C PHE A 10 -2.46 -3.09 -1.55
N PHE A 11 -2.04 -4.29 -1.11
CA PHE A 11 -2.82 -5.52 -1.24
C PHE A 11 -4.30 -5.37 -0.87
N VAL A 12 -4.56 -4.82 0.31
CA VAL A 12 -5.94 -4.65 0.81
C VAL A 12 -6.72 -3.61 -0.01
N ASN A 13 -6.04 -2.57 -0.49
CA ASN A 13 -6.66 -1.54 -1.32
C ASN A 13 -7.06 -2.10 -2.69
N VAL A 14 -6.24 -2.97 -3.28
CA VAL A 14 -6.57 -3.67 -4.53
C VAL A 14 -7.81 -4.53 -4.38
N MET A 15 -7.89 -5.30 -3.29
CA MET A 15 -9.09 -6.10 -2.98
C MET A 15 -10.34 -5.25 -2.94
N GLU A 16 -10.26 -4.10 -2.29
CA GLU A 16 -11.40 -3.21 -2.11
C GLU A 16 -11.81 -2.50 -3.40
N VAL A 17 -10.85 -2.09 -4.23
CA VAL A 17 -11.13 -1.40 -5.50
C VAL A 17 -11.65 -2.36 -6.57
N THR A 18 -11.14 -3.59 -6.61
CA THR A 18 -11.52 -4.57 -7.63
C THR A 18 -12.71 -5.45 -7.23
N GLY A 19 -12.99 -5.59 -5.93
CA GLY A 19 -13.98 -6.53 -5.42
C GLY A 19 -13.63 -8.00 -5.65
N LEU A 20 -12.41 -8.31 -6.10
CA LEU A 20 -11.99 -9.65 -6.45
C LEU A 20 -11.69 -10.49 -5.18
N PRO A 21 -12.06 -11.78 -5.18
CA PRO A 21 -11.65 -12.69 -4.12
C PRO A 21 -10.14 -12.94 -4.20
N ARG A 22 -9.55 -13.33 -3.06
CA ARG A 22 -8.09 -13.46 -2.89
C ARG A 22 -7.39 -14.30 -3.96
N GLU A 23 -8.04 -15.37 -4.39
CA GLU A 23 -7.52 -16.31 -5.39
C GLU A 23 -7.35 -15.67 -6.77
N LYS A 24 -8.16 -14.66 -7.11
CA LYS A 24 -8.09 -13.93 -8.39
C LYS A 24 -7.18 -12.70 -8.33
N LEU A 25 -6.63 -12.38 -7.15
CA LEU A 25 -5.76 -11.21 -7.00
C LEU A 25 -4.37 -11.43 -7.57
N CYS A 26 -3.88 -12.66 -7.72
CA CYS A 26 -2.51 -12.93 -8.19
C CYS A 26 -2.18 -12.18 -9.49
N ILE A 27 -3.13 -12.18 -10.45
CA ILE A 27 -2.99 -11.46 -11.73
C ILE A 27 -2.96 -9.94 -11.54
N THR A 28 -3.74 -9.43 -10.59
CA THR A 28 -3.76 -7.98 -10.29
C THR A 28 -2.52 -7.57 -9.49
N TRP A 29 -1.94 -8.52 -8.75
CA TRP A 29 -0.74 -8.36 -7.94
C TRP A 29 0.50 -8.19 -8.80
N GLU A 30 0.65 -9.04 -9.81
CA GLU A 30 1.73 -8.97 -10.80
C GLU A 30 1.67 -7.62 -11.55
N LYS A 31 0.48 -7.22 -12.00
CA LYS A 31 0.28 -5.93 -12.67
C LYS A 31 0.67 -4.73 -11.82
N LEU A 32 0.52 -4.80 -10.50
CA LEU A 32 0.91 -3.71 -9.62
C LEU A 32 2.43 -3.53 -9.53
N GLY A 33 3.17 -4.64 -9.54
CA GLY A 33 4.64 -4.61 -9.68
C GLY A 33 5.09 -4.11 -11.05
N GLU A 34 4.28 -4.34 -12.10
CA GLU A 34 4.54 -3.80 -13.43
C GLU A 34 4.21 -2.31 -13.54
N TRP A 35 3.18 -1.81 -12.83
CA TRP A 35 2.70 -0.42 -12.93
C TRP A 35 3.45 0.55 -12.02
N LEU A 36 3.88 0.09 -10.84
CA LEU A 36 4.57 0.89 -9.84
C LEU A 36 5.97 0.34 -9.62
N TRP A 37 6.98 1.07 -10.08
CA TRP A 37 8.36 0.75 -9.82
C TRP A 37 8.78 1.29 -8.44
N PRO A 38 9.25 0.45 -7.50
CA PRO A 38 9.72 0.90 -6.19
C PRO A 38 11.00 1.73 -6.32
N GLU A 39 10.94 2.98 -5.86
CA GLU A 39 12.11 3.86 -5.72
C GLU A 39 12.70 3.74 -4.31
N PRO A 40 13.97 4.16 -4.08
CA PRO A 40 14.56 4.14 -2.75
C PRO A 40 13.63 4.81 -1.73
N SER A 41 13.29 4.15 -0.64
CA SER A 41 12.34 4.67 0.36
C SER A 41 13.05 5.07 1.65
N LEU A 42 12.44 5.97 2.42
CA LEU A 42 12.93 6.40 3.73
C LEU A 42 11.99 5.81 4.77
N LEU A 43 12.43 4.76 5.47
CA LEU A 43 11.57 3.97 6.34
C LEU A 43 12.25 3.75 7.68
N ASP A 44 11.50 4.00 8.75
CA ASP A 44 11.90 3.73 10.12
C ASP A 44 10.96 2.71 10.74
N TYR A 45 11.52 1.87 11.61
CA TYR A 45 10.74 0.98 12.46
C TYR A 45 10.31 1.73 13.70
N ILE A 46 9.05 1.53 14.09
CA ILE A 46 8.50 2.10 15.31
C ILE A 46 7.81 1.01 16.10
N GLN A 47 7.95 1.03 17.42
CA GLN A 47 7.18 0.20 18.31
C GLN A 47 6.05 1.04 18.92
N VAL A 48 4.83 0.49 18.88
CA VAL A 48 3.66 1.13 19.48
C VAL A 48 2.91 0.15 20.35
N THR A 49 2.46 0.61 21.51
CA THR A 49 1.61 -0.18 22.41
C THR A 49 0.17 -0.11 21.94
N TYR A 50 -0.39 -1.25 21.55
CA TYR A 50 -1.78 -1.37 21.12
C TYR A 50 -2.44 -2.59 21.78
N ALA A 51 -3.61 -2.38 22.39
CA ALA A 51 -4.35 -3.41 23.13
C ALA A 51 -3.47 -4.19 24.14
N GLY A 52 -2.60 -3.47 24.87
CA GLY A 52 -1.68 -4.05 25.86
C GLY A 52 -0.51 -4.84 25.29
N LYS A 53 -0.30 -4.83 23.97
CA LYS A 53 0.81 -5.50 23.29
C LYS A 53 1.70 -4.49 22.59
N VAL A 54 3.01 -4.73 22.60
CA VAL A 54 3.96 -3.98 21.77
C VAL A 54 3.90 -4.54 20.35
N VAL A 55 3.58 -3.68 19.40
CA VAL A 55 3.51 -4.00 17.97
C VAL A 55 4.56 -3.19 17.24
N THR A 56 5.40 -3.88 16.47
CA THR A 56 6.32 -3.21 15.54
C THR A 56 5.56 -2.79 14.29
N GLY A 57 5.76 -1.56 13.86
CA GLY A 57 5.25 -0.96 12.64
C GLY A 57 6.36 -0.27 11.84
N MET A 58 5.96 0.39 10.76
CA MET A 58 6.84 1.17 9.91
C MET A 58 6.23 2.56 9.69
N THR A 59 7.09 3.58 9.71
CA THR A 59 6.74 4.96 9.35
C THR A 59 7.75 5.49 8.34
N GLY A 60 7.38 6.54 7.62
CA GLY A 60 8.27 7.21 6.68
C GLY A 60 7.62 7.42 5.32
N LYS A 61 8.45 7.43 4.27
CA LYS A 61 8.09 7.77 2.90
C LYS A 61 8.43 6.63 1.95
N LEU A 62 7.38 6.01 1.43
CA LEU A 62 7.45 5.11 0.28
C LEU A 62 7.47 5.95 -1.01
N ARG A 63 8.32 5.59 -1.96
CA ARG A 63 8.42 6.25 -3.26
C ARG A 63 8.22 5.23 -4.37
N TYR A 64 7.46 5.64 -5.40
CA TYR A 64 7.16 4.84 -6.57
C TYR A 64 7.21 5.72 -7.82
N SER A 65 7.72 5.13 -8.90
CA SER A 65 7.62 5.69 -10.25
C SER A 65 6.52 4.96 -11.00
N LEU A 66 5.73 5.69 -11.78
CA LEU A 66 4.77 5.09 -12.72
C LEU A 66 5.54 4.59 -13.95
N THR A 67 5.35 3.33 -14.29
CA THR A 67 5.92 2.77 -15.53
C THR A 67 5.09 3.19 -16.75
N GLU A 68 5.64 2.98 -17.96
CA GLU A 68 4.95 3.33 -19.20
C GLU A 68 3.70 2.49 -19.46
N CYS A 69 3.69 1.24 -18.98
CA CYS A 69 2.55 0.33 -19.11
C CYS A 69 1.50 0.50 -17.99
N ALA A 70 1.68 1.49 -17.10
CA ALA A 70 0.80 1.70 -15.97
C ALA A 70 -0.61 2.11 -16.40
N ASP A 71 -1.62 1.37 -15.94
CA ASP A 71 -3.01 1.82 -15.97
C ASP A 71 -3.21 2.94 -14.93
N ARG A 72 -3.10 4.18 -15.41
CA ARG A 72 -3.15 5.38 -14.56
C ARG A 72 -4.49 5.54 -13.84
N ASP A 73 -5.60 5.13 -14.45
CA ASP A 73 -6.92 5.25 -13.82
C ASP A 73 -7.07 4.25 -12.68
N SER A 74 -6.60 3.02 -12.88
CA SER A 74 -6.56 2.00 -11.83
C SER A 74 -5.63 2.41 -10.69
N VAL A 75 -4.44 2.93 -11.00
CA VAL A 75 -3.52 3.45 -9.98
C VAL A 75 -4.13 4.63 -9.23
N LYS A 76 -4.80 5.56 -9.91
CA LYS A 76 -5.48 6.69 -9.26
C LYS A 76 -6.55 6.21 -8.27
N LYS A 77 -7.44 5.30 -8.70
CA LYS A 77 -8.47 4.71 -7.82
C LYS A 77 -7.87 4.00 -6.61
N LEU A 78 -6.75 3.30 -6.81
CA LEU A 78 -6.01 2.64 -5.74
C LEU A 78 -5.48 3.65 -4.73
N LEU A 79 -4.84 4.73 -5.20
CA LEU A 79 -4.29 5.78 -4.35
C LEU A 79 -5.39 6.55 -3.60
N GLU A 80 -6.51 6.86 -4.25
CA GLU A 80 -7.69 7.46 -3.60
C GLU A 80 -8.26 6.58 -2.48
N ASN A 81 -8.33 5.25 -2.72
CA ASN A 81 -8.71 4.30 -1.70
C ASN A 81 -7.69 4.24 -0.55
N ALA A 82 -6.39 4.27 -0.85
CA ALA A 82 -5.33 4.28 0.16
C ALA A 82 -5.35 5.56 1.02
N VAL A 83 -5.57 6.73 0.43
CA VAL A 83 -5.69 7.99 1.18
C VAL A 83 -6.92 7.99 2.08
N SER A 84 -8.07 7.53 1.58
CA SER A 84 -9.33 7.56 2.33
C SER A 84 -9.40 6.50 3.42
N ARG A 85 -8.80 5.32 3.20
CA ARG A 85 -8.97 4.16 4.10
C ARG A 85 -7.68 3.73 4.80
N GLY A 86 -6.53 4.22 4.36
CA GLY A 86 -5.22 3.74 4.78
C GLY A 86 -4.77 2.46 4.05
N ILE A 87 -3.58 1.98 4.41
CA ILE A 87 -2.95 0.74 3.93
C ILE A 87 -2.81 -0.31 5.06
N GLY A 88 -2.71 -1.58 4.70
CA GLY A 88 -2.51 -2.68 5.66
C GLY A 88 -3.79 -3.14 6.41
N THR A 89 -3.61 -3.88 7.51
CA THR A 89 -4.67 -4.70 8.13
C THR A 89 -5.44 -3.99 9.26
N SER A 90 -4.79 -3.17 10.09
CA SER A 90 -5.41 -2.53 11.28
C SER A 90 -5.91 -1.10 11.04
N ARG A 91 -6.31 -0.79 9.80
CA ARG A 91 -6.71 0.55 9.35
C ARG A 91 -7.81 1.21 10.19
N ARG A 92 -8.82 0.42 10.58
CA ARG A 92 -9.93 0.89 11.43
C ARG A 92 -9.49 1.32 12.83
N ASN A 93 -8.30 0.91 13.26
CA ASN A 93 -7.74 1.24 14.57
C ASN A 93 -6.74 2.42 14.50
N GLY A 94 -6.72 3.16 13.39
CA GLY A 94 -5.85 4.33 13.19
C GLY A 94 -4.47 4.03 12.59
N PHE A 95 -4.15 2.75 12.31
CA PHE A 95 -2.90 2.37 11.66
C PHE A 95 -2.93 2.60 10.15
N GLY A 96 -1.75 2.71 9.54
CA GLY A 96 -1.62 2.72 8.08
C GLY A 96 -2.22 3.97 7.42
N ARG A 97 -2.35 5.08 8.15
CA ARG A 97 -2.68 6.38 7.56
C ARG A 97 -1.56 6.81 6.62
N VAL A 98 -1.94 7.28 5.44
CA VAL A 98 -1.00 7.71 4.40
C VAL A 98 -1.45 9.02 3.79
N GLU A 99 -0.47 9.74 3.26
CA GLU A 99 -0.68 10.89 2.39
C GLU A 99 0.01 10.58 1.06
N VAL A 100 -0.63 10.90 -0.06
CA VAL A 100 -0.06 10.74 -1.40
C VAL A 100 0.38 12.10 -1.91
N ARG A 101 1.64 12.20 -2.33
CA ARG A 101 2.19 13.42 -2.94
C ARG A 101 2.77 13.08 -4.31
N VAL A 102 2.35 13.82 -5.33
CA VAL A 102 2.92 13.76 -6.67
C VAL A 102 4.09 14.75 -6.73
N ARG A 103 5.23 14.33 -7.27
CA ARG A 103 6.42 15.15 -7.49
C ARG A 103 6.84 15.06 -8.94
#